data_AF-A0AA95KSS9-F1
#
_entry.id   AF-A0AA95KSS9-F1
#
_cell.length_a   1.000
_cell.length_b   1.000
_cell.length_c   1.000
_cell.angle_alpha   90.00
_cell.angle_beta   90.00
_cell.angle_gamma   90.00
#
_symmetry.space_group_name_H-M   'P 1'
#
loop_
_entity.id
_entity.type
_entity.pdbx_description
1 polymer ?
#
loop_
_entity_poly.entity_id
_entity_poly.type
_entity_poly.pdbx_seq_one_letter_code
_entity_poly.pdbx_strand_id
1 'polypeptide(L)' 'MSVRNKSQDRDAHGKIKAQYRGKPRYHTMSTPSWWTRLHMTRPRRQQNHRLCHAVKRGADADALVFPLGNHKPHEYYW' A
#
# COMPACT_ATOMS: atom_id res chain seq x y z
N MET A 1 -18.37 2.71 21.34
CA MET A 1 -16.90 2.63 21.21
C MET A 1 -16.41 1.38 21.92
N SER A 2 -15.65 0.52 21.25
CA SER A 2 -15.19 -0.78 21.79
C SER A 2 -14.25 -0.59 22.99
N VAL A 3 -14.74 -0.89 24.20
CA VAL A 3 -13.97 -0.86 25.44
C VAL A 3 -13.10 -2.11 25.51
N ARG A 4 -11.95 -2.10 24.82
CA ARG A 4 -10.95 -3.17 24.95
C ARG A 4 -10.34 -3.13 26.34
N ASN A 5 -10.27 -4.27 26.99
CA ASN A 5 -9.88 -4.40 28.39
C ASN A 5 -8.36 -4.21 28.50
N LYS A 6 -7.93 -2.96 28.71
CA LYS A 6 -6.53 -2.52 28.59
C LYS A 6 -5.54 -3.33 29.44
N SER A 7 -5.97 -3.93 30.55
CA SER A 7 -5.12 -4.76 31.41
C SER A 7 -4.89 -6.17 30.86
N GLN A 8 -5.93 -6.83 30.35
CA GLN A 8 -5.86 -8.19 29.82
C GLN A 8 -5.14 -8.26 28.47
N ASP A 9 -5.27 -7.20 27.67
CA ASP A 9 -4.70 -7.10 26.33
C ASP A 9 -3.21 -6.71 26.34
N ARG A 10 -2.61 -6.50 27.52
CA ARG A 10 -1.21 -6.09 27.68
C ARG A 10 -0.37 -7.18 28.34
N ASP A 11 0.91 -7.21 28.00
CA ASP A 11 1.92 -8.05 28.62
C ASP A 11 2.42 -7.45 29.94
N ALA A 12 3.33 -8.15 30.62
CA ALA A 12 3.92 -7.71 31.90
C ALA A 12 4.65 -6.36 31.79
N HIS A 13 5.00 -5.91 30.58
CA HIS A 13 5.66 -4.63 30.30
C HIS A 13 4.67 -3.56 29.81
N GLY A 14 3.37 -3.80 29.91
CA GLY A 14 2.32 -2.86 29.48
C GLY A 14 2.17 -2.73 27.96
N LYS A 15 2.82 -3.60 27.20
CA LYS A 15 2.82 -3.65 25.74
C LYS A 15 1.66 -4.55 25.28
N ILE A 16 0.92 -4.18 24.23
CA ILE A 16 -0.22 -4.99 23.74
C ILE A 16 0.23 -6.43 23.42
N LYS A 17 -0.50 -7.48 23.77
CA LYS A 17 -0.12 -8.87 23.44
C LYS A 17 -0.14 -9.06 21.92
N ALA A 18 0.78 -9.86 21.39
CA ALA A 18 0.95 -10.05 19.94
C ALA A 18 -0.34 -10.49 19.23
N GLN A 19 -1.16 -11.31 19.88
CA GLN A 19 -2.48 -11.74 19.38
C GLN A 19 -3.47 -10.60 19.12
N TYR A 20 -3.28 -9.45 19.78
CA TYR A 20 -4.08 -8.23 19.58
C TYR A 20 -3.36 -7.16 18.75
N ARG A 21 -2.08 -7.38 18.39
CA ARG A 21 -1.29 -6.45 17.55
C ARG A 21 -1.57 -6.61 16.06
N GLY A 22 -2.16 -7.73 15.63
CA GLY A 22 -2.30 -8.08 14.23
C GLY A 22 -3.71 -7.86 13.68
N LYS A 23 -3.78 -7.34 12.45
CA LYS A 23 -4.97 -7.52 11.59
C LYS A 23 -5.26 -9.04 11.45
N PRO A 24 -6.53 -9.45 11.27
CA PRO A 24 -6.87 -10.85 11.07
C PRO A 24 -6.00 -11.48 9.97
N ARG A 25 -5.46 -12.67 10.24
CA ARG A 25 -4.47 -13.35 9.38
C ARG A 25 -4.96 -13.60 7.95
N TYR A 26 -6.27 -13.59 7.73
CA TYR A 26 -6.89 -13.69 6.41
C TYR A 26 -8.14 -12.82 6.39
N HIS A 27 -8.05 -11.62 5.85
CA HIS A 27 -9.24 -10.89 5.43
C HIS A 27 -9.55 -11.34 4.00
N THR A 28 -10.31 -12.43 3.88
CA THR A 28 -10.67 -13.09 2.61
C THR A 28 -11.44 -12.20 1.65
N MET A 29 -11.92 -11.04 2.11
CA MET A 29 -12.59 -10.02 1.31
C MET A 29 -11.78 -8.73 1.16
N SER A 30 -10.50 -8.73 1.53
CA SER A 30 -9.65 -7.56 1.33
C SER A 30 -8.99 -7.57 -0.04
N THR A 31 -9.04 -6.43 -0.71
CA THR A 31 -8.19 -6.17 -1.86
C THR A 31 -6.73 -6.38 -1.49
N PRO A 32 -5.97 -7.22 -2.23
CA PRO A 32 -4.57 -7.46 -1.97
C PRO A 32 -3.79 -6.16 -1.89
N SER A 33 -2.82 -6.11 -0.97
CA SER A 33 -2.00 -4.93 -0.76
C SER A 33 -1.18 -4.56 -2.00
N TRP A 34 -0.75 -5.56 -2.78
CA TRP A 34 -0.06 -5.35 -4.05
C TRP A 34 -0.99 -4.68 -5.07
N TRP A 35 -2.25 -5.14 -5.18
CA TRP A 35 -3.22 -4.57 -6.12
C TRP A 35 -3.56 -3.14 -5.71
N THR A 36 -3.76 -2.91 -4.41
CA THR A 36 -4.01 -1.57 -3.87
C THR A 36 -2.85 -0.62 -4.18
N ARG A 37 -1.61 -1.11 -4.15
CA ARG A 37 -0.43 -0.31 -4.51
C ARG A 37 -0.36 -0.04 -6.02
N LEU A 38 -0.73 -1.01 -6.84
CA LEU A 38 -0.68 -0.91 -8.30
C LEU A 38 -1.81 -0.04 -8.88
N HIS A 39 -3.03 -0.11 -8.35
CA HIS A 39 -4.21 0.48 -9.01
C HIS A 39 -4.85 1.61 -8.19
N MET A 40 -4.74 1.59 -6.86
CA MET A 40 -5.42 2.55 -6.00
C MET A 40 -4.49 3.63 -5.44
N THR A 41 -3.30 3.24 -5.00
CA THR A 41 -2.38 4.10 -4.25
C THR A 41 -1.35 4.71 -5.19
N ARG A 42 -1.66 5.90 -5.70
CA ARG A 42 -0.70 6.74 -6.43
C ARG A 42 0.07 5.99 -7.55
N PRO A 43 -0.60 5.22 -8.43
CA PRO A 43 0.03 4.45 -9.51
C PRO A 43 1.03 5.27 -10.34
N ARG A 44 0.68 6.53 -10.61
CA ARG A 44 1.53 7.49 -11.31
C ARG A 44 2.87 7.74 -10.63
N ARG A 45 2.91 7.81 -9.31
CA ARG A 45 4.19 7.98 -8.60
C ARG A 45 5.10 6.76 -8.80
N GLN A 46 4.52 5.57 -8.87
CA GLN A 46 5.28 4.36 -9.15
C GLN A 46 5.77 4.33 -10.61
N GLN A 47 4.92 4.72 -11.57
CA GLN A 47 5.32 4.82 -12.98
C GLN A 47 6.41 5.88 -13.19
N ASN A 48 6.24 7.08 -12.64
CA ASN A 48 7.26 8.13 -12.69
C ASN A 48 8.57 7.67 -12.07
N HIS A 49 8.52 7.01 -10.91
CA HIS A 49 9.72 6.46 -10.27
C HIS A 49 10.43 5.44 -11.17
N ARG A 50 9.67 4.54 -11.83
CA ARG A 50 10.23 3.58 -12.80
C ARG A 50 10.87 4.28 -13.99
N LEU A 51 10.22 5.30 -14.56
CA LEU A 51 10.75 6.09 -15.69
C LEU A 51 12.02 6.83 -15.28
N CYS A 52 12.04 7.51 -14.13
CA CYS A 52 13.25 8.15 -13.60
C CYS A 52 14.40 7.15 -13.40
N HIS A 53 14.10 5.94 -12.93
CA HIS A 53 15.11 4.89 -12.82
C HIS A 53 15.60 4.39 -14.18
N ALA A 54 14.73 4.33 -15.20
CA ALA A 54 15.13 3.98 -16.56
C ALA A 54 16.09 5.03 -17.15
N VAL A 55 15.78 6.32 -16.99
CA VAL A 55 16.68 7.42 -17.38
C VAL A 55 18.04 7.29 -16.70
N LYS A 56 18.05 7.04 -15.38
CA LYS A 56 19.31 6.81 -14.64
C LYS A 56 20.11 5.60 -15.13
N ARG A 57 19.46 4.62 -15.78
CA ARG A 57 20.11 3.44 -16.36
C ARG A 57 20.55 3.66 -17.81
N GLY A 58 20.38 4.86 -18.36
CA GLY A 58 20.79 5.21 -19.72
C GLY A 58 19.66 5.16 -20.76
N ALA A 59 18.39 5.08 -20.34
CA ALA A 59 17.29 5.33 -21.27
C ALA A 59 17.26 6.82 -21.66
N ASP A 60 16.98 7.09 -22.94
CA ASP A 60 16.80 8.45 -23.43
C ASP A 60 15.59 9.11 -22.76
N ALA A 61 15.80 10.25 -22.11
CA ALA A 61 14.76 10.97 -21.39
C ALA A 61 13.73 11.60 -22.34
N ASP A 62 14.16 12.04 -23.51
CA ASP A 62 13.30 12.73 -24.48
C ASP A 62 12.37 11.75 -25.21
N ALA A 63 12.77 10.47 -25.27
CA ALA A 63 11.94 9.40 -25.79
C ALA A 63 10.90 8.87 -24.77
N LEU A 64 10.98 9.25 -23.49
CA LEU A 64 10.09 8.74 -22.44
C LEU A 64 8.91 9.69 -22.18
N VAL A 65 7.70 9.15 -22.24
CA VAL A 65 6.46 9.89 -21.95
C VAL A 65 6.05 9.66 -20.50
N PHE A 66 6.09 10.74 -19.70
CA PHE A 66 5.58 10.71 -18.33
C PHE A 66 4.04 10.75 -18.30
N PRO A 67 3.38 10.01 -17.40
CA PRO A 67 1.93 10.08 -17.24
C PRO A 67 1.48 11.44 -16.67
N LEU A 68 0.83 12.26 -17.49
CA LEU A 68 0.35 13.61 -17.14
C LEU A 68 -1.07 13.66 -16.55
N GLY A 69 -1.91 12.65 -16.82
CA GLY A 69 -3.33 12.65 -16.42
C GLY A 69 -3.54 12.62 -14.89
N ASN A 70 -4.62 13.27 -14.41
CA ASN A 70 -5.00 13.29 -12.97
C ASN A 70 -6.12 12.30 -12.60
N HIS A 71 -6.29 11.23 -13.37
CA HIS A 71 -7.38 10.30 -13.16
C HIS A 71 -6.92 9.06 -12.38
N LYS A 72 -7.74 8.62 -11.41
CA LYS A 72 -7.50 7.39 -10.66
C LYS A 72 -8.00 6.20 -11.50
N PRO A 73 -7.25 5.09 -11.65
CA PRO A 73 -7.78 3.90 -12.32
C PRO A 73 -9.10 3.46 -11.66
N HIS A 74 -10.16 3.31 -12.45
CA HIS A 74 -11.44 2.73 -12.01
C HIS A 74 -11.46 1.20 -12.23
N GLU A 75 -10.34 0.55 -11.95
CA GLU A 75 -10.28 -0.90 -11.94
C GLU A 75 -10.71 -1.35 -10.54
N TYR A 76 -11.70 -2.23 -10.43
CA TYR A 76 -12.13 -2.82 -9.15
C TYR A 76 -11.54 -4.22 -9.01
N TYR A 77 -11.14 -4.57 -7.79
CA TYR A 77 -10.72 -5.93 -7.46
C TYR A 77 -11.96 -6.80 -7.24
N TRP A 78 -12.06 -7.92 -7.94
CA TRP A 78 -13.18 -8.88 -7.89
C TRP A 78 -12.86 -10.08 -7.00
#